data_AF-A0A965HX12-F1
#
_entry.id   AF-A0A965HX12-F1
#
_cell.length_a   1.000
_cell.length_b   1.000
_cell.length_c   1.000
_cell.angle_alpha   90.00
_cell.angle_beta   90.00
_cell.angle_gamma   90.00
#
_symmetry.space_group_name_H-M   'P 1'
#
loop_
_entity.id
_entity.type
_entity.pdbx_description
1 polymer ?
#
loop_
_entity_poly.entity_id
_entity_poly.type
_entity_poly.pdbx_seq_one_letter_code
_entity_poly.pdbx_strand_id
1 'polypeptide(L)'
;MSTGESQQQDSAPAEGTAGLLDQITTMMPRAVEKPRRDELIRSLVEQSLQGTVKFDKNISKTISNAIAAIDAAMSTQLAAVLHNADLQKLEGSWRGLHHLIMNSETGSQLKIRVMNIGKRELFKDLDKAVEFDQSQIFKKIYEAEFGSPGGEPYGALIGDYEFTNHPEDIDMLSKMSQVSAAGFAPFLSAADPQLLGMDSYTELSKPRDLEKIFLDESYAKWRSFRDSDDSRFAVLTMPRALSRLPYGKNTKVVEEFDFEEVELDEKGNSKPVPHENYTWMNSSYVLGTQMTAAYAKFGWCTAIRGAENGGKVEGLPAHIFTADDGDQAMKCPTEIAITDRRE
;
A
#
# COMPACT_ATOMS: atom_id res chain seq x y z
N MET A 1 85.46 46.02 15.06
CA MET A 1 85.72 44.70 14.46
C MET A 1 84.68 44.49 13.39
N SER A 2 85.12 44.45 12.13
CA SER A 2 84.32 44.25 10.91
C SER A 2 84.75 42.92 10.27
N THR A 3 83.96 42.45 9.29
CA THR A 3 84.11 41.27 8.42
C THR A 3 83.51 39.97 8.99
N GLY A 4 82.75 39.17 8.24
CA GLY A 4 82.37 39.20 6.83
C GLY A 4 81.35 38.09 6.50
N GLU A 5 80.62 38.29 5.41
CA GLU A 5 79.69 37.33 4.79
C GLU A 5 80.43 36.17 4.10
N SER A 6 79.76 35.03 3.94
CA SER A 6 80.07 34.01 2.93
C SER A 6 78.77 33.36 2.44
N GLN A 7 78.61 33.39 1.12
CA GLN A 7 77.49 32.97 0.28
C GLN A 7 77.16 31.47 0.36
N GLN A 8 75.90 31.11 0.09
CA GLN A 8 75.62 30.21 -1.05
C GLN A 8 74.16 30.26 -1.52
N GLN A 9 74.03 30.18 -2.84
CA GLN A 9 72.88 30.45 -3.67
C GLN A 9 72.27 29.13 -4.20
N ASP A 10 70.95 29.12 -4.31
CA ASP A 10 70.05 28.29 -5.13
C ASP A 10 70.15 26.75 -5.19
N SER A 11 69.02 26.14 -4.82
CA SER A 11 68.45 25.01 -5.57
C SER A 11 66.92 25.09 -5.54
N ALA A 12 66.32 25.41 -6.69
CA ALA A 12 64.87 25.30 -6.91
C ALA A 12 64.40 23.84 -6.85
N PRO A 13 63.18 23.58 -6.35
CA PRO A 13 62.42 22.42 -6.75
C PRO A 13 61.20 22.84 -7.60
N ALA A 14 61.27 22.41 -8.86
CA ALA A 14 60.18 21.99 -9.75
C ALA A 14 58.77 22.54 -9.49
N GLU A 15 58.29 23.36 -10.43
CA GLU A 15 56.87 23.49 -10.77
C GLU A 15 56.32 22.12 -11.17
N GLY A 16 55.86 21.35 -10.19
CA GLY A 16 54.96 20.24 -10.42
C GLY A 16 53.62 20.84 -10.85
N THR A 17 53.21 20.59 -12.09
CA THR A 17 51.88 20.88 -12.60
C THR A 17 50.84 20.33 -11.61
N ALA A 18 50.28 21.21 -10.78
CA ALA A 18 49.15 20.87 -9.93
C ALA A 18 48.08 20.28 -10.86
N GLY A 19 47.75 19.01 -10.66
CA GLY A 19 46.77 18.31 -11.49
C GLY A 19 45.48 19.13 -11.51
N LEU A 20 44.76 19.10 -12.63
CA LEU A 20 43.51 19.85 -12.80
C LEU A 20 42.53 19.63 -11.63
N LEU A 21 42.55 18.42 -11.04
CA LEU A 21 41.86 18.04 -9.80
C LEU A 21 42.29 18.87 -8.58
N ASP A 22 43.58 19.10 -8.38
CA ASP A 22 44.15 19.87 -7.26
C ASP A 22 43.84 21.38 -7.38
N GLN A 23 43.74 21.89 -8.61
CA GLN A 23 43.28 23.26 -8.85
C GLN A 23 41.78 23.43 -8.58
N ILE A 24 40.97 22.43 -8.91
CA ILE A 24 39.51 22.45 -8.68
C ILE A 24 39.16 22.29 -7.19
N THR A 25 39.86 21.41 -6.46
CA THR A 25 39.64 21.22 -5.02
C THR A 25 40.00 22.44 -4.19
N THR A 26 40.94 23.26 -4.67
CA THR A 26 41.36 24.51 -4.03
C THR A 26 40.34 25.64 -4.20
N MET A 27 39.54 25.63 -5.27
CA MET A 27 38.55 26.69 -5.58
C MET A 27 37.18 26.52 -4.87
N MET A 28 36.89 25.37 -4.25
CA MET A 28 35.58 25.11 -3.63
C MET A 28 35.56 25.30 -2.10
N PRO A 29 34.43 25.74 -1.51
CA PRO A 29 34.34 26.04 -0.08
C PRO A 29 34.64 24.80 0.79
N ARG A 30 35.34 25.01 1.91
CA ARG A 30 35.90 23.96 2.79
C ARG A 30 34.86 23.13 3.58
N ALA A 31 33.57 23.24 3.28
CA ALA A 31 32.49 22.69 4.11
C ALA A 31 32.34 21.15 4.08
N VAL A 32 33.01 20.45 3.17
CA VAL A 32 32.95 18.97 3.03
C VAL A 32 34.34 18.36 3.27
N GLU A 33 34.44 17.20 3.93
CA GLU A 33 35.73 16.53 4.12
C GLU A 33 36.44 16.23 2.79
N LYS A 34 37.76 16.41 2.73
CA LYS A 34 38.59 16.24 1.51
C LYS A 34 38.35 14.91 0.76
N PRO A 35 38.36 13.72 1.40
CA PRO A 35 38.20 12.45 0.67
C PRO A 35 36.85 12.33 -0.03
N ARG A 36 35.77 12.80 0.60
CA ARG A 36 34.42 12.77 0.01
C ARG A 36 34.27 13.75 -1.15
N ARG A 37 35.00 14.88 -1.14
CA ARG A 37 35.02 15.83 -2.27
C ARG A 37 35.71 15.25 -3.50
N ASP A 38 36.85 14.59 -3.31
CA ASP A 38 37.62 14.02 -4.42
C ASP A 38 36.85 12.90 -5.12
N GLU A 39 36.12 12.09 -4.35
CA GLU A 39 35.24 11.04 -4.87
C GLU A 39 34.05 11.62 -5.67
N LEU A 40 33.40 12.67 -5.15
CA LEU A 40 32.30 13.35 -5.85
C LEU A 40 32.76 13.97 -7.18
N ILE A 41 33.91 14.65 -7.19
CA ILE A 41 34.48 15.26 -8.40
C ILE A 41 34.86 14.17 -9.41
N ARG A 42 35.45 13.06 -8.96
CA ARG A 42 35.78 11.93 -9.83
C ARG A 42 34.54 11.33 -10.47
N SER A 43 33.48 11.11 -9.70
CA SER A 43 32.21 10.58 -10.24
C SER A 43 31.59 11.54 -11.27
N LEU A 44 31.64 12.85 -11.03
CA LEU A 44 31.10 13.86 -11.94
C LEU A 44 31.86 13.89 -13.26
N VAL A 45 33.19 13.81 -13.22
CA VAL A 45 34.04 13.77 -14.43
C VAL A 45 33.81 12.49 -15.22
N GLU A 46 33.68 11.35 -14.55
CA GLU A 46 33.39 10.07 -15.20
C GLU A 46 32.01 10.04 -15.87
N GLN A 47 30.98 10.56 -15.20
CA GLN A 47 29.62 10.67 -15.76
C GLN A 47 29.51 11.70 -16.90
N SER A 48 30.31 12.78 -16.84
CA SER A 48 30.43 13.74 -17.94
C SER A 48 31.10 13.11 -19.17
N LEU A 49 32.13 12.29 -18.97
CA LEU A 49 32.82 11.55 -20.04
C LEU A 49 31.93 10.47 -20.68
N GLN A 50 31.05 9.84 -19.91
CA GLN A 50 30.06 8.86 -20.42
C GLN A 50 28.93 9.51 -21.24
N GLY A 51 28.85 10.84 -21.29
CA GLY A 51 27.86 11.58 -22.09
C GLY A 51 26.49 11.70 -21.44
N THR A 52 26.33 11.23 -20.20
CA THR A 52 25.10 11.33 -19.40
C THR A 52 24.79 12.79 -19.01
N VAL A 53 25.83 13.64 -18.92
CA VAL A 53 25.71 15.05 -18.51
C VAL A 53 26.10 15.98 -19.65
N LYS A 54 25.14 16.76 -20.18
CA LYS A 54 25.44 17.83 -21.14
C LYS A 54 25.96 19.05 -20.40
N PHE A 55 27.22 19.42 -20.64
CA PHE A 55 27.87 20.57 -20.03
C PHE A 55 27.19 21.90 -20.45
N ASP A 56 26.71 22.67 -19.47
CA ASP A 56 26.30 24.06 -19.63
C ASP A 56 27.36 24.99 -19.01
N LYS A 57 27.48 26.22 -19.52
CA LYS A 57 28.33 27.27 -18.92
C LYS A 57 27.96 27.55 -17.46
N ASN A 58 26.71 27.29 -17.07
CA ASN A 58 26.29 27.33 -15.68
C ASN A 58 26.42 25.93 -15.04
N ILE A 59 27.47 25.75 -14.23
CA ILE A 59 27.77 24.49 -13.52
C ILE A 59 26.60 24.09 -12.60
N SER A 60 25.94 25.05 -11.94
CA SER A 60 24.80 24.75 -11.07
C SER A 60 23.64 24.14 -11.85
N LYS A 61 23.35 24.63 -13.07
CA LYS A 61 22.34 24.02 -13.96
C LYS A 61 22.74 22.62 -14.41
N THR A 62 24.04 22.42 -14.71
CA THR A 62 24.57 21.11 -15.09
C THR A 62 24.38 20.09 -13.97
N ILE A 63 24.66 20.48 -12.72
CA ILE A 63 24.47 19.63 -11.54
C ILE A 63 22.98 19.37 -11.29
N SER A 64 22.12 20.39 -11.32
CA SER A 64 20.67 20.21 -11.13
C SER A 64 20.05 19.30 -12.18
N ASN A 65 20.46 19.41 -13.44
CA ASN A 65 20.00 18.52 -14.51
C ASN A 65 20.50 17.09 -14.33
N ALA A 66 21.72 16.91 -13.83
CA ALA A 66 22.26 15.58 -13.52
C ALA A 66 21.50 14.93 -12.36
N ILE A 67 21.21 15.69 -11.29
CA ILE A 67 20.38 15.22 -10.17
C ILE A 67 18.98 14.83 -10.67
N ALA A 68 18.32 15.70 -11.45
CA ALA A 68 17.00 15.39 -12.00
C ALA A 68 16.99 14.13 -12.88
N ALA A 69 18.06 13.87 -13.64
CA ALA A 69 18.19 12.66 -14.44
C ALA A 69 18.37 11.40 -13.57
N ILE A 70 19.13 11.51 -12.47
CA ILE A 70 19.29 10.43 -11.49
C ILE A 70 17.96 10.16 -10.79
N ASP A 71 17.27 11.21 -10.34
CA ASP A 71 15.98 11.10 -9.66
C ASP A 71 14.92 10.48 -10.57
N ALA A 72 14.90 10.82 -11.86
CA ALA A 72 14.02 10.19 -12.84
C ALA A 72 14.33 8.69 -13.03
N ALA A 73 15.61 8.31 -13.10
CA ALA A 73 16.02 6.92 -13.23
C ALA A 73 15.68 6.11 -11.95
N MET A 74 15.95 6.68 -10.77
CA MET A 74 15.58 6.10 -9.48
C MET A 74 14.07 5.98 -9.33
N SER A 75 13.31 6.99 -9.75
CA SER A 75 11.84 6.99 -9.72
C SER A 75 11.28 5.86 -10.57
N THR A 76 11.79 5.70 -11.81
CA THR A 76 11.38 4.61 -12.71
C THR A 76 11.63 3.24 -12.07
N GLN A 77 12.81 3.05 -11.48
CA GLN A 77 13.17 1.78 -10.85
C GLN A 77 12.35 1.51 -9.59
N LEU A 78 12.16 2.53 -8.73
CA LEU A 78 11.41 2.40 -7.49
C LEU A 78 9.91 2.20 -7.77
N ALA A 79 9.35 2.89 -8.75
CA ALA A 79 7.98 2.66 -9.20
C ALA A 79 7.78 1.20 -9.64
N ALA A 80 8.70 0.64 -10.43
CA ALA A 80 8.64 -0.77 -10.83
C ALA A 80 8.72 -1.74 -9.64
N VAL A 81 9.50 -1.42 -8.60
CA VAL A 81 9.55 -2.20 -7.36
C VAL A 81 8.24 -2.08 -6.58
N LEU A 82 7.71 -0.86 -6.43
CA LEU A 82 6.47 -0.59 -5.71
C LEU A 82 5.23 -1.16 -6.39
N HIS A 83 5.22 -1.23 -7.71
CA HIS A 83 4.11 -1.80 -8.51
C HIS A 83 4.23 -3.31 -8.70
N ASN A 84 5.18 -3.97 -8.04
CA ASN A 84 5.23 -5.42 -8.03
C ASN A 84 4.06 -5.99 -7.22
N ALA A 85 3.34 -6.97 -7.79
CA ALA A 85 2.12 -7.55 -7.20
C ALA A 85 2.32 -8.11 -5.78
N ASP A 86 3.48 -8.73 -5.49
CA ASP A 86 3.76 -9.30 -4.17
C ASP A 86 3.93 -8.20 -3.11
N LEU A 87 4.63 -7.12 -3.48
CA LEU A 87 4.83 -5.98 -2.60
C LEU A 87 3.54 -5.18 -2.42
N GLN A 88 2.78 -4.94 -3.49
CA GLN A 88 1.50 -4.25 -3.40
C GLN A 88 0.50 -5.00 -2.53
N LYS A 89 0.45 -6.33 -2.61
CA LYS A 89 -0.41 -7.14 -1.75
C LYS A 89 -0.02 -6.97 -0.28
N LEU A 90 1.26 -7.10 0.03
CA LEU A 90 1.78 -6.91 1.39
C LEU A 90 1.53 -5.47 1.88
N GLU A 91 1.77 -4.48 1.03
CA GLU A 91 1.54 -3.07 1.32
C GLU A 91 0.05 -2.80 1.57
N GLY A 92 -0.85 -3.34 0.76
CA GLY A 92 -2.30 -3.23 0.90
C GLY A 92 -2.79 -3.80 2.24
N SER A 93 -2.30 -4.98 2.63
CA SER A 93 -2.61 -5.60 3.93
C SER A 93 -2.13 -4.74 5.10
N TRP A 94 -0.87 -4.33 5.10
CA TRP A 94 -0.31 -3.53 6.21
C TRP A 94 -0.89 -2.12 6.28
N ARG A 95 -1.17 -1.50 5.14
CA ARG A 95 -1.83 -0.19 5.10
C ARG A 95 -3.29 -0.27 5.50
N GLY A 96 -3.99 -1.33 5.13
CA GLY A 96 -5.35 -1.61 5.61
C GLY A 96 -5.38 -1.79 7.13
N LEU A 97 -4.45 -2.57 7.68
CA LEU A 97 -4.30 -2.70 9.13
C LEU A 97 -3.95 -1.36 9.80
N HIS A 98 -3.02 -0.60 9.22
CA HIS A 98 -2.68 0.74 9.71
C HIS A 98 -3.88 1.68 9.66
N HIS A 99 -4.70 1.64 8.61
CA HIS A 99 -5.94 2.39 8.49
C HIS A 99 -6.92 2.02 9.60
N LEU A 100 -7.12 0.72 9.87
CA LEU A 100 -7.97 0.26 10.96
C LEU A 100 -7.49 0.79 12.32
N ILE A 101 -6.18 0.68 12.60
CA ILE A 101 -5.61 1.09 13.89
C ILE A 101 -5.70 2.61 14.08
N MET A 102 -5.25 3.39 13.10
CA MET A 102 -5.18 4.85 13.24
C MET A 102 -6.56 5.52 13.27
N ASN A 103 -7.57 4.88 12.69
CA ASN A 103 -8.95 5.38 12.71
C ASN A 103 -9.81 4.75 13.81
N SER A 104 -9.24 3.95 14.70
CA SER A 104 -9.97 3.35 15.83
C SER A 104 -9.52 3.98 17.15
N GLU A 105 -10.49 4.38 17.98
CA GLU A 105 -10.24 4.87 19.34
C GLU A 105 -9.97 3.69 20.28
N THR A 106 -8.76 3.13 20.23
CA THR A 106 -8.35 2.03 21.10
C THR A 106 -8.18 2.49 22.54
N GLY A 107 -8.61 1.66 23.50
CA GLY A 107 -8.55 1.97 24.92
C GLY A 107 -8.70 0.72 25.78
N SER A 108 -9.18 0.88 27.01
CA SER A 108 -9.45 -0.27 27.88
C SER A 108 -10.61 -1.14 27.38
N GLN A 109 -11.61 -0.53 26.71
CA GLN A 109 -12.81 -1.21 26.21
C GLN A 109 -12.68 -1.69 24.76
N LEU A 110 -11.82 -1.05 23.95
CA LEU A 110 -11.64 -1.41 22.54
C LEU A 110 -10.20 -1.84 22.30
N LYS A 111 -10.04 -3.12 21.95
CA LYS A 111 -8.75 -3.76 21.69
C LYS A 111 -8.75 -4.37 20.30
N ILE A 112 -7.66 -4.20 19.58
CA ILE A 112 -7.41 -4.84 18.29
C ILE A 112 -6.30 -5.86 18.51
N ARG A 113 -6.61 -7.14 18.29
CA ARG A 113 -5.63 -8.24 18.35
C ARG A 113 -5.36 -8.73 16.94
N VAL A 114 -4.08 -8.80 16.58
CA VAL A 114 -3.63 -9.18 15.23
C VAL A 114 -3.02 -10.57 15.28
N MET A 115 -3.43 -11.42 14.35
CA MET A 115 -2.85 -12.74 14.14
C MET A 115 -2.45 -12.87 12.68
N ASN A 116 -1.15 -13.10 12.44
CA ASN A 116 -0.65 -13.33 11.09
C ASN A 116 -0.87 -14.80 10.71
N ILE A 117 -1.71 -15.03 9.71
CA ILE A 117 -1.98 -16.36 9.14
C ILE A 117 -2.27 -16.25 7.65
N GLY A 118 -1.60 -17.05 6.83
CA GLY A 118 -1.85 -17.07 5.39
C GLY A 118 -3.18 -17.76 5.05
N LYS A 119 -3.88 -17.31 3.99
CA LYS A 119 -5.16 -17.91 3.55
C LYS A 119 -5.08 -19.43 3.37
N ARG A 120 -4.00 -19.91 2.73
CA ARG A 120 -3.76 -21.35 2.51
C ARG A 120 -3.48 -22.11 3.81
N GLU A 121 -2.88 -21.46 4.80
CA GLU A 121 -2.61 -22.07 6.11
C GLU A 121 -3.89 -22.19 6.93
N LEU A 122 -4.72 -21.15 6.91
CA LEU A 122 -6.04 -21.17 7.53
C LEU A 122 -6.94 -22.25 6.91
N PHE A 123 -6.97 -22.36 5.58
CA PHE A 123 -7.67 -23.46 4.91
C PHE A 123 -7.16 -24.83 5.37
N LYS A 124 -5.84 -25.04 5.39
CA LYS A 124 -5.25 -26.31 5.84
C LYS A 124 -5.56 -26.64 7.30
N ASP A 125 -5.65 -25.65 8.19
CA ASP A 125 -6.02 -25.87 9.59
C ASP A 125 -7.47 -26.36 9.69
N LEU A 126 -8.38 -25.69 9.00
CA LEU A 126 -9.80 -26.03 8.95
C LEU A 126 -10.08 -27.35 8.21
N ASP A 127 -9.26 -27.70 7.22
CA ASP A 127 -9.40 -28.94 6.45
C ASP A 127 -8.85 -30.17 7.18
N LYS A 128 -7.78 -30.00 7.95
CA LYS A 128 -7.22 -31.09 8.78
C LYS A 128 -8.09 -31.44 9.98
N ALA A 129 -8.88 -30.48 10.47
CA ALA A 129 -9.79 -30.72 11.58
C ALA A 129 -10.96 -31.60 11.12
N VAL A 130 -11.28 -32.64 11.89
CA VAL A 130 -12.43 -33.53 11.59
C VAL A 130 -13.73 -32.75 11.69
N GLU A 131 -13.82 -31.88 12.70
CA GLU A 131 -14.91 -30.94 12.94
C GLU A 131 -14.32 -29.54 13.19
N PHE A 132 -15.11 -28.49 12.92
CA PHE A 132 -14.63 -27.11 13.00
C PHE A 132 -14.15 -26.73 14.42
N ASP A 133 -14.72 -27.34 15.46
CA ASP A 133 -14.41 -27.11 16.88
C ASP A 133 -13.04 -27.67 17.32
N GLN A 134 -12.42 -28.54 16.52
CA GLN A 134 -11.10 -29.09 16.80
C GLN A 134 -9.96 -28.31 16.13
N SER A 135 -10.28 -27.34 15.28
CA SER A 135 -9.32 -26.50 14.57
C SER A 135 -8.51 -25.61 15.53
N GLN A 136 -7.29 -25.23 15.16
CA GLN A 136 -6.48 -24.31 15.97
C GLN A 136 -7.12 -22.92 16.01
N ILE A 137 -7.78 -22.52 14.91
CA ILE A 137 -8.48 -21.24 14.87
C ILE A 137 -9.64 -21.20 15.87
N PHE A 138 -10.41 -22.29 16.01
CA PHE A 138 -11.49 -22.37 17.00
C PHE A 138 -10.95 -22.26 18.43
N LYS A 139 -9.85 -22.97 18.74
CA LYS A 139 -9.23 -22.89 20.08
C LYS A 139 -8.80 -21.48 20.44
N LYS A 140 -8.27 -20.72 19.46
CA LYS A 140 -7.82 -19.34 19.68
C LYS A 140 -8.95 -18.33 19.81
N ILE A 141 -10.05 -18.54 19.07
CA ILE A 141 -11.18 -17.61 19.05
C ILE A 141 -12.16 -17.92 20.18
N TYR A 142 -12.57 -19.18 20.29
CA TYR A 142 -13.57 -19.64 21.24
C TYR A 142 -12.92 -20.05 22.57
N GLU A 143 -12.12 -21.12 22.61
CA GLU A 143 -11.67 -21.70 23.88
C GLU A 143 -10.81 -20.75 24.72
N ALA A 144 -9.86 -20.05 24.08
CA ALA A 144 -8.90 -19.18 24.78
C ALA A 144 -9.54 -17.92 25.37
N GLU A 145 -10.66 -17.45 24.81
CA GLU A 145 -11.33 -16.21 25.23
C GLU A 145 -12.76 -16.48 25.66
N PHE A 146 -13.68 -16.70 24.72
CA PHE A 146 -15.12 -16.83 25.01
C PHE A 146 -15.45 -17.99 25.97
N GLY A 147 -14.78 -19.13 25.81
CA GLY A 147 -14.97 -20.34 26.62
C GLY A 147 -14.18 -20.35 27.93
N SER A 148 -13.25 -19.42 28.13
CA SER A 148 -12.38 -19.37 29.32
C SER A 148 -12.92 -18.36 30.36
N PRO A 149 -13.04 -18.75 31.65
CA PRO A 149 -13.45 -17.82 32.70
C PRO A 149 -12.50 -16.62 32.80
N GLY A 150 -13.04 -15.42 32.61
CA GLY A 150 -12.27 -14.17 32.64
C GLY A 150 -11.57 -13.81 31.32
N GLY A 151 -11.84 -14.55 30.23
CA GLY A 151 -11.40 -14.18 28.88
C GLY A 151 -12.15 -12.97 28.32
N GLU A 152 -11.61 -12.38 27.25
CA GLU A 152 -12.18 -11.22 26.57
C GLU A 152 -12.75 -11.64 25.21
N PRO A 153 -14.07 -11.85 25.08
CA PRO A 153 -14.65 -12.37 23.85
C PRO A 153 -14.44 -11.40 22.68
N TYR A 154 -14.19 -11.96 21.49
CA TYR A 154 -14.03 -11.18 20.27
C TYR A 154 -15.37 -10.64 19.79
N GLY A 155 -15.44 -9.34 19.52
CA GLY A 155 -16.67 -8.71 18.99
C GLY A 155 -16.87 -8.92 17.50
N ALA A 156 -15.80 -8.97 16.73
CA ALA A 156 -15.81 -9.24 15.28
C ALA A 156 -14.44 -9.78 14.86
N LEU A 157 -14.42 -10.51 13.75
CA LEU A 157 -13.21 -11.07 13.16
C LEU A 157 -13.01 -10.45 11.79
N ILE A 158 -11.87 -9.81 11.55
CA ILE A 158 -11.53 -9.23 10.25
C ILE A 158 -10.52 -10.16 9.57
N GLY A 159 -10.94 -10.78 8.47
CA GLY A 159 -10.09 -11.58 7.59
C GLY A 159 -9.65 -10.76 6.40
N ASP A 160 -8.35 -10.48 6.31
CA ASP A 160 -7.73 -9.87 5.13
C ASP A 160 -7.53 -10.91 4.01
N TYR A 161 -8.65 -11.43 3.53
CA TYR A 161 -8.74 -12.39 2.45
C TYR A 161 -9.77 -11.94 1.42
N GLU A 162 -9.64 -12.51 0.24
CA GLU A 162 -10.53 -12.28 -0.89
C GLU A 162 -11.06 -13.64 -1.32
N PHE A 163 -12.37 -13.82 -1.21
CA PHE A 163 -13.03 -15.10 -1.48
C PHE A 163 -13.53 -15.16 -2.94
N THR A 164 -13.18 -16.25 -3.62
CA THR A 164 -13.59 -16.56 -5.00
C THR A 164 -14.71 -17.60 -5.00
N ASN A 165 -15.26 -17.94 -6.18
CA ASN A 165 -16.18 -19.09 -6.33
C ASN A 165 -15.45 -20.46 -6.29
N HIS A 166 -14.17 -20.50 -5.96
CA HIS A 166 -13.45 -21.77 -5.89
C HIS A 166 -13.99 -22.65 -4.75
N PRO A 167 -14.17 -23.98 -4.94
CA PRO A 167 -14.71 -24.87 -3.91
C PRO A 167 -13.97 -24.79 -2.57
N GLU A 168 -12.64 -24.68 -2.57
CA GLU A 168 -11.84 -24.54 -1.34
C GLU A 168 -12.16 -23.24 -0.58
N ASP A 169 -12.42 -22.14 -1.30
CA ASP A 169 -12.74 -20.85 -0.69
C ASP A 169 -14.13 -20.89 -0.04
N ILE A 170 -15.11 -21.53 -0.70
CA ILE A 170 -16.46 -21.67 -0.15
C ILE A 170 -16.46 -22.63 1.05
N ASP A 171 -15.71 -23.73 0.99
CA ASP A 171 -15.57 -24.67 2.11
C ASP A 171 -14.87 -23.98 3.30
N MET A 172 -13.83 -23.17 3.04
CA MET A 172 -13.17 -22.34 4.05
C MET A 172 -14.15 -21.34 4.69
N LEU A 173 -14.93 -20.64 3.87
CA LEU A 173 -15.91 -19.65 4.34
C LEU A 173 -17.00 -20.31 5.19
N SER A 174 -17.46 -21.50 4.80
CA SER A 174 -18.44 -22.29 5.57
C SER A 174 -17.90 -22.74 6.92
N LYS A 175 -16.64 -23.17 7.00
CA LYS A 175 -16.03 -23.57 8.27
C LYS A 175 -15.74 -22.35 9.16
N MET A 176 -15.29 -21.24 8.56
CA MET A 176 -15.10 -19.99 9.30
C MET A 176 -16.42 -19.43 9.84
N SER A 177 -17.51 -19.53 9.08
CA SER A 177 -18.83 -19.07 9.54
C SER A 177 -19.32 -19.87 10.75
N GLN A 178 -19.03 -21.18 10.81
CA GLN A 178 -19.31 -22.03 11.98
C GLN A 178 -18.50 -21.60 13.21
N VAL A 179 -17.19 -21.36 13.04
CA VAL A 179 -16.32 -20.84 14.12
C VAL A 179 -16.83 -19.48 14.62
N SER A 180 -17.22 -18.60 13.70
CA SER A 180 -17.81 -17.30 14.01
C SER A 180 -19.15 -17.41 14.73
N ALA A 181 -20.01 -18.34 14.32
CA ALA A 181 -21.31 -18.58 14.95
C ALA A 181 -21.12 -19.07 16.40
N ALA A 182 -20.18 -19.98 16.63
CA ALA A 182 -19.85 -20.46 17.98
C ALA A 182 -19.29 -19.33 18.87
N GLY A 183 -18.41 -18.48 18.34
CA GLY A 183 -17.83 -17.34 19.06
C GLY A 183 -18.71 -16.10 19.16
N PHE A 184 -19.91 -16.10 18.55
CA PHE A 184 -20.77 -14.92 18.37
C PHE A 184 -20.03 -13.70 17.78
N ALA A 185 -19.04 -13.96 16.92
CA ALA A 185 -18.15 -12.96 16.35
C ALA A 185 -18.23 -13.01 14.82
N PRO A 186 -18.96 -12.08 14.16
CA PRO A 186 -19.09 -12.09 12.71
C PRO A 186 -17.73 -11.98 12.03
N PHE A 187 -17.53 -12.80 11.00
CA PHE A 187 -16.35 -12.81 10.14
C PHE A 187 -16.55 -11.86 8.95
N LEU A 188 -15.76 -10.80 8.93
CA LEU A 188 -15.75 -9.75 7.93
C LEU A 188 -14.57 -9.97 7.01
N SER A 189 -14.81 -10.11 5.71
CA SER A 189 -13.76 -10.28 4.71
C SER A 189 -14.15 -9.58 3.40
N ALA A 190 -13.41 -9.82 2.31
CA ALA A 190 -13.75 -9.29 1.00
C ALA A 190 -14.15 -10.39 0.01
N ALA A 191 -15.03 -10.03 -0.91
CA ALA A 191 -15.24 -10.81 -2.12
C ALA A 191 -14.10 -10.51 -3.11
N ASP A 192 -13.73 -11.48 -3.92
CA ASP A 192 -12.89 -11.29 -5.10
C ASP A 192 -13.79 -11.03 -6.34
N PRO A 193 -13.34 -10.27 -7.36
CA PRO A 193 -14.08 -10.15 -8.63
C PRO A 193 -14.51 -11.50 -9.23
N GLN A 194 -13.68 -12.54 -9.05
CA GLN A 194 -13.95 -13.88 -9.56
C GLN A 194 -15.15 -14.53 -8.90
N LEU A 195 -15.54 -14.11 -7.68
CA LEU A 195 -16.80 -14.55 -7.08
C LEU A 195 -18.00 -14.12 -7.93
N LEU A 196 -17.90 -12.99 -8.62
CA LEU A 196 -18.92 -12.50 -9.55
C LEU A 196 -18.69 -12.95 -10.99
N GLY A 197 -17.74 -13.87 -11.23
CA GLY A 197 -17.39 -14.35 -12.57
C GLY A 197 -16.70 -13.29 -13.42
N MET A 198 -15.99 -12.35 -12.80
CA MET A 198 -15.26 -11.27 -13.47
C MET A 198 -13.77 -11.31 -13.10
N ASP A 199 -12.92 -10.77 -13.99
CA ASP A 199 -11.48 -10.66 -13.71
C ASP A 199 -11.14 -9.40 -12.90
N SER A 200 -11.96 -8.34 -12.99
CA SER A 200 -11.75 -7.06 -12.32
C SER A 200 -13.07 -6.42 -11.89
N TYR A 201 -13.06 -5.69 -10.77
CA TYR A 201 -14.19 -4.89 -10.32
C TYR A 201 -14.58 -3.76 -11.27
N THR A 202 -13.66 -3.32 -12.14
CA THR A 202 -13.95 -2.32 -13.18
C THR A 202 -15.01 -2.79 -14.17
N GLU A 203 -15.23 -4.11 -14.27
CA GLU A 203 -16.22 -4.71 -15.14
C GLU A 203 -17.61 -4.83 -14.50
N LEU A 204 -17.75 -4.46 -13.23
CA LEU A 204 -19.00 -4.62 -12.48
C LEU A 204 -20.19 -3.88 -13.13
N SER A 205 -19.96 -2.90 -14.00
CA SER A 205 -21.02 -2.22 -14.75
C SER A 205 -21.52 -2.98 -15.99
N LYS A 206 -20.76 -3.96 -16.50
CA LYS A 206 -21.08 -4.66 -17.77
C LYS A 206 -22.24 -5.65 -17.66
N PRO A 207 -22.31 -6.56 -16.65
CA PRO A 207 -23.41 -7.53 -16.60
C PRO A 207 -24.74 -6.81 -16.35
N ARG A 208 -25.78 -7.09 -17.13
CA ARG A 208 -27.10 -6.47 -16.88
C ARG A 208 -27.76 -6.96 -15.59
N ASP A 209 -27.50 -8.22 -15.24
CA ASP A 209 -28.15 -8.94 -14.14
C ASP A 209 -27.12 -9.83 -13.43
N LEU A 210 -26.75 -9.46 -12.20
CA LEU A 210 -25.80 -10.19 -11.38
C LEU A 210 -26.42 -11.47 -10.79
N GLU A 211 -27.74 -11.48 -10.57
CA GLU A 211 -28.43 -12.62 -9.95
C GLU A 211 -28.29 -13.86 -10.82
N LYS A 212 -28.38 -13.69 -12.14
CA LYS A 212 -28.20 -14.76 -13.12
C LYS A 212 -26.84 -15.43 -13.07
N ILE A 213 -25.78 -14.70 -12.68
CA ILE A 213 -24.43 -15.27 -12.57
C ILE A 213 -24.44 -16.36 -11.51
N PHE A 214 -25.08 -16.09 -10.37
CA PHE A 214 -25.19 -17.02 -9.25
C PHE A 214 -26.18 -18.16 -9.46
N LEU A 215 -26.88 -18.24 -10.60
CA LEU A 215 -27.78 -19.35 -10.93
C LEU A 215 -27.08 -20.48 -11.68
N ASP A 216 -25.88 -20.25 -12.21
CA ASP A 216 -25.11 -21.25 -12.94
C ASP A 216 -24.73 -22.44 -12.04
N GLU A 217 -24.53 -23.63 -12.62
CA GLU A 217 -24.22 -24.86 -11.87
C GLU A 217 -22.89 -24.76 -11.12
N SER A 218 -21.95 -23.97 -11.64
CA SER A 218 -20.66 -23.67 -11.00
C SER A 218 -20.80 -23.02 -9.62
N TYR A 219 -21.94 -22.37 -9.33
CA TYR A 219 -22.23 -21.71 -8.06
C TYR A 219 -23.07 -22.57 -7.09
N ALA A 220 -23.23 -23.87 -7.36
CA ALA A 220 -24.01 -24.76 -6.49
C ALA A 220 -23.54 -24.71 -5.03
N LYS A 221 -22.22 -24.79 -4.79
CA LYS A 221 -21.64 -24.68 -3.44
C LYS A 221 -21.90 -23.31 -2.79
N TRP A 222 -21.78 -22.23 -3.55
CA TRP A 222 -22.06 -20.87 -3.07
C TRP A 222 -23.52 -20.72 -2.63
N ARG A 223 -24.47 -21.24 -3.42
CA ARG A 223 -25.89 -21.25 -3.04
C ARG A 223 -26.12 -22.07 -1.77
N SER A 224 -25.57 -23.29 -1.69
CA SER A 224 -25.67 -24.11 -0.49
C SER A 224 -25.07 -23.43 0.76
N PHE A 225 -23.96 -22.71 0.60
CA PHE A 225 -23.40 -21.90 1.69
C PHE A 225 -24.37 -20.80 2.13
N ARG A 226 -24.95 -20.03 1.19
CA ARG A 226 -25.92 -18.97 1.50
C ARG A 226 -27.21 -19.49 2.15
N ASP A 227 -27.63 -20.70 1.82
CA ASP A 227 -28.79 -21.34 2.43
C ASP A 227 -28.50 -21.89 3.84
N SER A 228 -27.22 -21.98 4.23
CA SER A 228 -26.81 -22.41 5.57
C SER A 228 -27.12 -21.35 6.62
N ASP A 229 -27.55 -21.78 7.81
CA ASP A 229 -27.86 -20.88 8.93
C ASP A 229 -26.63 -20.10 9.41
N ASP A 230 -25.45 -20.71 9.37
CA ASP A 230 -24.22 -20.08 9.87
C ASP A 230 -23.73 -18.96 8.95
N SER A 231 -24.17 -18.92 7.69
CA SER A 231 -23.78 -17.89 6.71
C SER A 231 -24.10 -16.47 7.16
N ARG A 232 -25.07 -16.31 8.07
CA ARG A 232 -25.42 -15.01 8.70
C ARG A 232 -24.25 -14.36 9.46
N PHE A 233 -23.26 -15.15 9.86
CA PHE A 233 -22.06 -14.65 10.55
C PHE A 233 -20.92 -14.30 9.57
N ALA A 234 -21.08 -14.55 8.27
CA ALA A 234 -20.10 -14.16 7.27
C ALA A 234 -20.55 -12.89 6.53
N VAL A 235 -19.65 -11.92 6.44
CA VAL A 235 -19.86 -10.67 5.70
C VAL A 235 -18.72 -10.52 4.70
N LEU A 236 -19.08 -10.45 3.41
CA LEU A 236 -18.13 -10.14 2.34
C LEU A 236 -18.36 -8.72 1.88
N THR A 237 -17.31 -7.91 1.94
CA THR A 237 -17.30 -6.52 1.48
C THR A 237 -16.74 -6.44 0.07
N MET A 238 -17.25 -5.48 -0.72
CA MET A 238 -16.74 -5.14 -2.04
C MET A 238 -17.16 -3.70 -2.38
N PRO A 239 -16.41 -2.99 -3.24
CA PRO A 239 -15.10 -3.33 -3.82
C PRO A 239 -13.95 -2.87 -2.89
N ARG A 240 -12.69 -3.06 -3.29
CA ARG A 240 -11.53 -2.59 -2.50
C ARG A 240 -11.50 -1.06 -2.45
N ALA A 241 -10.81 -0.53 -1.43
CA ALA A 241 -10.66 0.90 -1.22
C ALA A 241 -9.21 1.33 -1.40
N LEU A 242 -8.99 2.58 -1.82
CA LEU A 242 -7.66 3.10 -2.08
C LEU A 242 -6.93 3.32 -0.74
N SER A 243 -5.75 2.70 -0.58
CA SER A 243 -5.00 2.76 0.68
C SER A 243 -4.17 4.03 0.85
N ARG A 244 -3.66 4.56 -0.27
CA ARG A 244 -2.78 5.75 -0.31
C ARG A 244 -2.90 6.50 -1.62
N LEU A 245 -2.45 7.74 -1.61
CA LEU A 245 -2.14 8.47 -2.83
C LEU A 245 -0.80 7.99 -3.40
N PRO A 246 -0.64 7.95 -4.73
CA PRO A 246 0.67 7.84 -5.36
C PRO A 246 1.60 8.95 -4.88
N TYR A 247 2.88 8.63 -4.70
CA TYR A 247 3.90 9.62 -4.36
C TYR A 247 4.23 10.50 -5.57
N GLY A 248 4.49 11.77 -5.29
CA GLY A 248 4.75 12.76 -6.32
C GLY A 248 4.67 14.17 -5.76
N LYS A 249 5.22 15.13 -6.50
CA LYS A 249 5.31 16.52 -6.07
C LYS A 249 3.94 17.18 -5.87
N ASN A 250 2.95 16.78 -6.67
CA ASN A 250 1.58 17.31 -6.62
C ASN A 250 0.70 16.61 -5.58
N THR A 251 1.15 15.47 -5.04
CA THR A 251 0.38 14.65 -4.11
C THR A 251 1.09 14.54 -2.77
N LYS A 252 1.97 13.56 -2.62
CA LYS A 252 2.73 13.31 -1.39
C LYS A 252 4.21 13.30 -1.72
N VAL A 253 4.88 14.39 -1.32
CA VAL A 253 6.30 14.62 -1.53
C VAL A 253 7.14 13.71 -0.63
N VAL A 254 8.27 13.24 -1.14
CA VAL A 254 9.32 12.54 -0.40
C VAL A 254 10.47 13.51 -0.13
N GLU A 255 11.02 13.52 1.09
CA GLU A 255 12.06 14.49 1.47
C GLU A 255 13.46 14.16 0.92
N GLU A 256 13.73 12.87 0.65
CA GLU A 256 15.08 12.38 0.30
C GLU A 256 15.47 12.70 -1.15
N PHE A 257 14.52 12.62 -2.08
CA PHE A 257 14.71 12.92 -3.50
C PHE A 257 13.37 13.23 -4.18
N ASP A 258 13.42 13.84 -5.38
CA ASP A 258 12.24 14.17 -6.17
C ASP A 258 11.64 12.89 -6.80
N PHE A 259 10.93 12.12 -5.98
CA PHE A 259 10.29 10.87 -6.37
C PHE A 259 8.94 11.12 -7.05
N GLU A 260 8.81 10.65 -8.30
CA GLU A 260 7.54 10.60 -9.03
C GLU A 260 7.17 9.14 -9.30
N GLU A 261 6.10 8.66 -8.66
CA GLU A 261 5.64 7.27 -8.83
C GLU A 261 4.86 7.07 -10.14
N VAL A 262 4.25 8.14 -10.64
CA VAL A 262 3.37 8.14 -11.80
C VAL A 262 3.93 9.04 -12.89
N GLU A 263 3.67 8.70 -14.15
CA GLU A 263 4.12 9.54 -15.25
C GLU A 263 3.43 10.91 -15.21
N LEU A 264 4.20 11.96 -15.52
CA LEU A 264 3.70 13.33 -15.61
C LEU A 264 3.50 13.76 -17.08
N ASP A 265 2.52 14.63 -17.30
CA ASP A 265 2.27 15.31 -18.57
C ASP A 265 3.29 16.45 -18.80
N GLU A 266 3.26 17.07 -19.99
CA GLU A 266 4.14 18.20 -20.33
C GLU A 266 3.93 19.45 -19.44
N LYS A 267 2.79 19.52 -18.74
CA LYS A 267 2.42 20.59 -17.81
C LYS A 267 2.76 20.24 -16.35
N GLY A 268 3.32 19.05 -16.10
CA GLY A 268 3.71 18.55 -14.79
C GLY A 268 2.56 17.94 -13.96
N ASN A 269 1.41 17.62 -14.54
CA ASN A 269 0.32 16.90 -13.86
C ASN A 269 0.43 15.39 -14.06
N SER A 270 -0.10 14.60 -13.12
CA SER A 270 -0.15 13.14 -13.26
C SER A 270 -0.98 12.71 -14.47
N LYS A 271 -0.45 11.79 -15.27
CA LYS A 271 -1.19 11.09 -16.33
C LYS A 271 -2.14 10.04 -15.76
N PRO A 272 -3.05 9.47 -16.57
CA PRO A 272 -3.87 8.34 -16.17
C PRO A 272 -3.01 7.14 -15.76
N VAL A 273 -3.20 6.65 -14.55
CA VAL A 273 -2.45 5.53 -13.98
C VAL A 273 -3.26 4.24 -14.19
N PRO A 274 -2.62 3.14 -14.64
CA PRO A 274 -3.27 1.84 -14.70
C PRO A 274 -3.88 1.46 -13.35
N HIS A 275 -5.06 0.83 -13.37
CA HIS A 275 -5.83 0.55 -12.17
C HIS A 275 -5.06 -0.32 -11.15
N GLU A 276 -4.26 -1.25 -11.66
CA GLU A 276 -3.46 -2.21 -10.88
C GLU A 276 -2.25 -1.55 -10.19
N ASN A 277 -1.78 -0.41 -10.69
CA ASN A 277 -0.62 0.28 -10.10
C ASN A 277 -1.00 1.05 -8.82
N TYR A 278 -2.30 1.22 -8.54
CA TYR A 278 -2.76 1.76 -7.27
C TYR A 278 -2.69 0.70 -6.17
N THR A 279 -2.21 1.09 -4.98
CA THR A 279 -2.26 0.20 -3.81
C THR A 279 -3.67 0.20 -3.20
N TRP A 280 -4.41 -0.88 -3.44
CA TRP A 280 -5.72 -1.14 -2.87
C TRP A 280 -5.60 -1.83 -1.50
N MET A 281 -6.40 -1.38 -0.53
CA MET A 281 -6.60 -2.09 0.74
C MET A 281 -7.93 -2.82 0.73
N ASN A 282 -8.00 -3.91 1.50
CA ASN A 282 -9.21 -4.68 1.70
C ASN A 282 -10.29 -3.82 2.38
N SER A 283 -11.49 -3.84 1.81
CA SER A 283 -12.67 -3.11 2.32
C SER A 283 -13.16 -3.63 3.67
N SER A 284 -12.75 -4.83 4.09
CA SER A 284 -13.05 -5.37 5.41
C SER A 284 -12.46 -4.51 6.53
N TYR A 285 -11.29 -3.91 6.32
CA TYR A 285 -10.69 -2.95 7.26
C TYR A 285 -11.54 -1.69 7.39
N VAL A 286 -12.09 -1.20 6.28
CA VAL A 286 -12.94 -0.01 6.27
C VAL A 286 -14.23 -0.25 7.04
N LEU A 287 -14.88 -1.40 6.83
CA LEU A 287 -16.04 -1.80 7.63
C LEU A 287 -15.67 -1.96 9.11
N GLY A 288 -14.51 -2.56 9.40
CA GLY A 288 -13.95 -2.66 10.73
C GLY A 288 -13.82 -1.31 11.43
N THR A 289 -13.31 -0.29 10.73
CA THR A 289 -13.22 1.08 11.24
C THR A 289 -14.60 1.67 11.57
N GLN A 290 -15.62 1.41 10.75
CA GLN A 290 -16.98 1.88 11.06
C GLN A 290 -17.56 1.18 12.29
N MET A 291 -17.27 -0.11 12.47
CA MET A 291 -17.69 -0.85 13.66
C MET A 291 -17.01 -0.33 14.93
N THR A 292 -15.69 -0.08 14.89
CA THR A 292 -14.97 0.48 16.03
C THR A 292 -15.43 1.91 16.36
N ALA A 293 -15.70 2.73 15.34
CA ALA A 293 -16.24 4.06 15.51
C ALA A 293 -17.66 4.06 16.11
N ALA A 294 -18.53 3.16 15.65
CA ALA A 294 -19.88 3.00 16.22
C ALA A 294 -19.83 2.56 17.68
N TYR A 295 -18.95 1.59 18.00
CA TYR A 295 -18.73 1.15 19.37
C TYR A 295 -18.18 2.26 20.27
N ALA A 296 -17.20 3.04 19.81
CA ALA A 296 -16.65 4.15 20.58
C ALA A 296 -17.70 5.22 20.89
N LYS A 297 -18.60 5.52 19.94
CA LYS A 297 -19.66 6.53 20.10
C LYS A 297 -20.85 6.06 20.93
N PHE A 298 -21.30 4.82 20.74
CA PHE A 298 -22.58 4.34 21.27
C PHE A 298 -22.46 3.16 22.25
N GLY A 299 -21.29 2.54 22.35
CA GLY A 299 -21.08 1.27 23.07
C GLY A 299 -21.62 0.05 22.32
N TRP A 300 -22.18 0.22 21.12
CA TRP A 300 -22.80 -0.83 20.31
C TRP A 300 -22.50 -0.62 18.82
N CYS A 301 -22.31 -1.70 18.08
CA CYS A 301 -22.06 -1.68 16.63
C CYS A 301 -23.36 -1.63 15.80
N THR A 302 -24.32 -0.78 16.18
CA THR A 302 -25.62 -0.69 15.47
C THR A 302 -25.62 0.34 14.33
N ALA A 303 -24.83 1.40 14.46
CA ALA A 303 -24.72 2.50 13.51
C ALA A 303 -23.55 2.31 12.53
N ILE A 304 -23.62 1.26 11.71
CA ILE A 304 -22.54 0.85 10.80
C ILE A 304 -22.96 0.86 9.31
N ARG A 305 -24.15 1.39 9.02
CA ARG A 305 -24.75 1.41 7.67
C ARG A 305 -25.51 2.70 7.41
N GLY A 306 -25.60 3.09 6.14
CA GLY A 306 -26.29 4.29 5.69
C GLY A 306 -25.42 5.55 5.78
N ALA A 307 -25.55 6.43 4.79
CA ALA A 307 -24.71 7.62 4.65
C ALA A 307 -24.76 8.55 5.89
N GLU A 308 -25.94 8.74 6.47
CA GLU A 308 -26.11 9.62 7.63
C GLU A 308 -26.14 8.86 8.97
N ASN A 309 -26.13 7.52 8.94
CA ASN A 309 -26.34 6.67 10.11
C ASN A 309 -25.09 5.85 10.48
N GLY A 310 -23.91 6.44 10.28
CA GLY A 310 -22.61 5.87 10.68
C GLY A 310 -21.98 4.89 9.70
N GLY A 311 -22.55 4.72 8.49
CA GLY A 311 -21.94 3.92 7.42
C GLY A 311 -21.04 4.73 6.47
N LYS A 312 -20.92 6.04 6.66
CA LYS A 312 -20.12 6.91 5.78
C LYS A 312 -18.64 6.81 6.09
N VAL A 313 -17.88 6.47 5.06
CA VAL A 313 -16.42 6.45 5.09
C VAL A 313 -15.92 7.80 4.63
N GLU A 314 -15.17 8.48 5.50
CA GLU A 314 -14.60 9.79 5.22
C GLU A 314 -13.08 9.72 5.08
N GLY A 315 -12.48 10.75 4.47
CA GLY A 315 -11.02 10.85 4.37
C GLY A 315 -10.37 9.83 3.43
N LEU A 316 -11.12 9.24 2.49
CA LEU A 316 -10.53 8.36 1.50
C LEU A 316 -9.59 9.13 0.55
N PRO A 317 -8.44 8.55 0.16
CA PRO A 317 -7.52 9.18 -0.78
C PRO A 317 -8.18 9.50 -2.13
N ALA A 318 -7.96 10.71 -2.63
CA ALA A 318 -8.49 11.23 -3.88
C ALA A 318 -7.34 11.64 -4.82
N HIS A 319 -6.98 10.78 -5.77
CA HIS A 319 -5.94 11.11 -6.76
C HIS A 319 -6.55 11.85 -7.95
N ILE A 320 -6.04 13.05 -8.23
CA ILE A 320 -6.45 13.87 -9.38
C ILE A 320 -5.38 13.70 -10.47
N PHE A 321 -5.81 13.43 -11.70
CA PHE A 321 -4.94 13.28 -12.86
C PHE A 321 -5.54 14.01 -14.06
N THR A 322 -4.71 14.34 -15.04
CA THR A 322 -5.18 14.92 -16.32
C THR A 322 -5.48 13.77 -17.27
N ALA A 323 -6.70 13.70 -17.78
CA ALA A 323 -7.10 12.72 -18.79
C ALA A 323 -6.54 13.09 -20.17
N ASP A 324 -6.60 12.15 -21.13
CA ASP A 324 -6.04 12.33 -22.47
C ASP A 324 -6.71 13.46 -23.27
N ASP A 325 -7.94 13.84 -22.90
CA ASP A 325 -8.68 14.99 -23.45
C ASP A 325 -8.23 16.34 -22.85
N GLY A 326 -7.36 16.32 -21.84
CA GLY A 326 -6.83 17.49 -21.15
C GLY A 326 -7.67 17.95 -19.95
N ASP A 327 -8.78 17.26 -19.64
CA ASP A 327 -9.61 17.58 -18.48
C ASP A 327 -9.05 16.94 -17.20
N GLN A 328 -9.27 17.59 -16.07
CA GLN A 328 -8.92 17.02 -14.77
C GLN A 328 -9.97 16.01 -14.34
N ALA A 329 -9.53 14.78 -14.08
CA ALA A 329 -10.35 13.69 -13.59
C ALA A 329 -9.86 13.25 -12.21
N MET A 330 -10.80 12.79 -11.37
CA MET A 330 -10.50 12.20 -10.08
C MET A 330 -10.66 10.68 -10.16
N LYS A 331 -9.65 9.95 -9.68
CA LYS A 331 -9.76 8.51 -9.51
C LYS A 331 -10.76 8.21 -8.39
N CYS A 332 -11.69 7.30 -8.66
CA CYS A 332 -12.63 6.84 -7.65
C CYS A 332 -11.86 6.21 -6.48
N PRO A 333 -12.14 6.60 -5.22
CA PRO A 333 -11.45 6.01 -4.06
C PRO A 333 -11.83 4.54 -3.79
N THR A 334 -12.92 4.07 -4.39
CA THR A 334 -13.25 2.65 -4.52
C THR A 334 -12.91 2.20 -5.94
N GLU A 335 -12.66 0.91 -6.17
CA GLU A 335 -12.25 0.43 -7.51
C GLU A 335 -13.26 0.75 -8.61
N ILE A 336 -14.55 0.82 -8.25
CA ILE A 336 -15.63 1.25 -9.13
C ILE A 336 -16.69 2.02 -8.34
N ALA A 337 -17.39 2.93 -9.03
CA ALA A 337 -18.60 3.55 -8.52
C ALA A 337 -19.80 2.61 -8.72
N ILE A 338 -20.51 2.31 -7.63
CA ILE A 338 -21.70 1.45 -7.64
C ILE A 338 -22.94 2.36 -7.65
N THR A 339 -23.84 2.14 -8.62
CA THR A 339 -25.13 2.86 -8.70
C THR A 339 -26.15 2.23 -7.74
N ASP A 340 -27.18 2.97 -7.33
CA ASP A 340 -28.27 2.48 -6.45
C ASP A 340 -28.96 1.20 -6.93
N ARG A 341 -29.05 0.95 -8.24
CA ARG A 341 -29.62 -0.30 -8.78
C ARG A 341 -28.70 -1.52 -8.59
N ARG A 342 -27.41 -1.26 -8.40
CA ARG A 342 -26.34 -2.24 -8.35
C ARG A 342 -25.96 -2.61 -6.92
N GLU A 343 -26.14 -1.68 -5.99
CA GLU A 343 -26.15 -1.92 -4.54
C GLU A 343 -27.31 -2.84 -4.15
#